data_AF-A0A3D2VAC7-F1
#
_entry.id   AF-A0A3D2VAC7-F1
#
_cell.length_a   1.000
_cell.length_b   1.000
_cell.length_c   1.000
_cell.angle_alpha   90.00
_cell.angle_beta   90.00
_cell.angle_gamma   90.00
#
_symmetry.space_group_name_H-M   'P 1'
#
loop_
_entity.id
_entity.type
_entity.pdbx_description
1 polymer ?
#
loop_
_entity_poly.entity_id
_entity_poly.type
_entity_poly.pdbx_seq_one_letter_code
_entity_poly.pdbx_strand_id
1 'polypeptide(L)' 'GDVAVSPGSGFGSSGEGYLRMALVENENRLRQAVRQIDRCLN' A
#
# COMPACT_ATOMS: atom_id res chain seq x y z
N GLY A 1 -9.45 -0.59 -11.29
CA GLY A 1 -9.16 0.74 -10.74
C GLY A 1 -8.03 0.49 -9.79
N ASP A 2 -6.84 0.88 -10.18
CA ASP A 2 -5.64 0.14 -9.79
C ASP A 2 -4.85 0.95 -8.76
N VAL A 3 -4.14 0.27 -7.87
CA VAL A 3 -3.33 0.90 -6.81
C VAL A 3 -1.87 0.63 -7.06
N ALA A 4 -1.08 1.70 -7.14
CA ALA A 4 0.38 1.62 -7.12
C ALA A 4 0.87 1.63 -5.66
N VAL A 5 1.86 0.78 -5.36
CA VAL A 5 2.46 0.66 -4.03
C VAL A 5 3.98 0.79 -4.10
N SER A 6 4.60 1.25 -3.01
CA SER A 6 6.07 1.20 -2.86
C SER A 6 6.45 -0.08 -2.11
N PRO A 7 7.22 -1.01 -2.70
CA PRO A 7 7.67 -2.21 -2.00
C PRO A 7 8.66 -1.83 -0.89
N GLY A 8 8.55 -2.51 0.25
CA GLY A 8 9.40 -2.28 1.42
C GLY A 8 10.85 -2.73 1.21
N SER A 9 11.11 -3.63 0.27
CA SER A 9 12.45 -4.09 -0.10
C SER A 9 13.38 -2.95 -0.55
N GLY A 10 12.82 -1.84 -1.07
CA GLY A 10 13.56 -0.62 -1.38
C GLY A 10 14.09 0.15 -0.16
N PHE A 11 13.75 -0.27 1.07
CA PHE A 11 14.12 0.39 2.32
C PHE A 11 15.04 -0.48 3.21
N GLY A 12 15.61 -1.55 2.64
CA GLY A 12 16.51 -2.47 3.33
C GLY A 12 15.86 -3.82 3.66
N SER A 13 16.67 -4.76 4.17
CA SER A 13 16.25 -6.16 4.39
C SER A 13 15.04 -6.29 5.33
N SER A 14 14.91 -5.39 6.31
CA SER A 14 13.77 -5.41 7.25
C SER A 14 12.44 -4.99 6.60
N GLY A 15 12.46 -4.42 5.39
CA GLY A 15 11.27 -4.05 4.64
C GLY A 15 10.76 -5.14 3.70
N GLU A 16 11.47 -6.26 3.57
CA GLU A 16 11.02 -7.39 2.75
C GLU A 16 9.68 -7.94 3.25
N GLY A 17 8.75 -8.23 2.34
CA GLY A 17 7.38 -8.64 2.69
C GLY A 17 6.45 -7.51 3.17
N TYR A 18 6.93 -6.27 3.27
CA TYR A 18 6.12 -5.10 3.64
C TYR A 18 5.98 -4.12 2.47
N LEU A 19 5.06 -3.16 2.60
CA LEU A 19 4.93 -2.02 1.71
C LEU A 19 4.90 -0.72 2.51
N ARG A 20 5.25 0.40 1.84
CA ARG A 20 5.17 1.74 2.43
C ARG A 20 3.90 2.45 1.95
N MET A 21 3.14 3.00 2.90
CA MET A 21 1.97 3.84 2.63
C MET A 21 2.13 5.20 3.29
N ALA A 22 1.90 6.28 2.53
CA ALA A 22 1.90 7.64 3.06
C ALA A 22 0.47 8.08 3.39
N LEU A 23 0.27 8.67 4.57
CA LEU A 23 -1.03 9.15 5.07
C LEU A 23 -1.26 10.63 4.74
N VAL A 24 -0.89 11.04 3.52
CA VAL A 24 -0.95 12.44 3.06
C VAL A 24 -2.27 12.79 2.35
N GLU A 25 -3.05 11.77 2.02
CA GLU A 25 -4.34 11.89 1.35
C GLU A 25 -5.49 11.88 2.36
N ASN A 26 -6.70 12.25 1.91
CA ASN A 26 -7.89 12.17 2.74
C ASN A 26 -8.30 10.72 3.05
N GLU A 27 -9.11 10.56 4.10
CA GLU A 27 -9.55 9.25 4.59
C GLU A 27 -10.28 8.41 3.55
N ASN A 28 -11.14 9.02 2.71
CA ASN A 28 -11.87 8.29 1.67
C ASN A 28 -10.92 7.66 0.64
N ARG A 29 -9.86 8.39 0.24
CA ARG A 29 -8.81 7.90 -0.67
C ARG A 29 -8.02 6.76 -0.04
N LEU A 30 -7.64 6.89 1.23
CA LEU A 30 -6.92 5.83 1.96
C LEU A 30 -7.79 4.56 2.10
N ARG A 31 -9.06 4.70 2.47
CA ARG A 31 -10.02 3.58 2.55
C ARG A 31 -10.25 2.92 1.19
N GLN A 32 -10.27 3.69 0.12
CA GLN A 32 -10.34 3.13 -1.24
C GLN A 32 -9.08 2.31 -1.56
N ALA A 33 -7.89 2.84 -1.28
CA ALA A 33 -6.63 2.14 -1.56
C ALA A 33 -6.55 0.80 -0.82
N VAL A 34 -6.88 0.78 0.47
CA VAL A 34 -6.92 -0.46 1.27
C VAL A 34 -7.88 -1.49 0.68
N ARG A 35 -9.09 -1.09 0.27
CA ARG A 35 -10.05 -2.01 -0.36
C ARG A 35 -9.57 -2.59 -1.69
N GLN A 36 -8.79 -1.86 -2.47
CA GLN A 36 -8.23 -2.42 -3.70
C GLN A 36 -7.05 -3.36 -3.42
N ILE A 37 -6.23 -3.06 -2.40
CA ILE A 37 -5.18 -3.98 -1.95
C ILE A 37 -5.79 -5.30 -1.48
N ASP A 38 -6.84 -5.24 -0.67
CA ASP A 38 -7.58 -6.42 -0.18
C ASP A 38 -8.10 -7.29 -1.34
N ARG A 39 -8.64 -6.69 -2.40
CA ARG A 39 -9.09 -7.42 -3.61
C ARG A 39 -7.98 -8.12 -4.39
N CYS A 40 -6.72 -7.74 -4.21
CA CYS A 40 -5.58 -8.40 -4.85
C CYS A 40 -5.03 -9.55 -4.01
N LEU A 41 -5.40 -9.64 -2.73
CA LEU A 41 -4.93 -10.65 -1.79
C LEU A 41 -5.96 -11.76 -1.54
N ASN A 42 -7.24 -11.50 -1.82
CA ASN A 42 -8.35 -12.46 -1.78
C ASN A 42 -8.63 -13.05 -3.15
#